data_AF-A0A958GJW4-F1
#
_entry.id   AF-A0A958GJW4-F1
#
_cell.length_a   1.000
_cell.length_b   1.000
_cell.length_c   1.000
_cell.angle_alpha   90.00
_cell.angle_beta   90.00
_cell.angle_gamma   90.00
#
_symmetry.space_group_name_H-M   'P 1'
#
loop_
_entity.id
_entity.type
_entity.pdbx_description
1 polymer ?
#
loop_
_entity_poly.entity_id
_entity_poly.type
_entity_poly.pdbx_seq_one_letter_code
_entity_poly.pdbx_strand_id
1 'polypeptide(L)'
;MSARSRKKFLSKLGHFDGFDDGSVIEIASHNQHLSSVLDSLRGHGAPEQCYVISENPKLNAKEMILSDALANTIGMGFGTIIVCLAGRL
;
A
#
# COMPACT_ATOMS: atom_id res chain seq x y z
N MET A 1 -7.36 -17.75 6.28
CA MET A 1 -5.90 -17.84 6.58
C MET A 1 -5.70 -17.86 8.08
N SER A 2 -4.76 -18.66 8.61
CA SER A 2 -4.43 -18.63 10.05
C SER A 2 -3.52 -17.43 10.39
N ALA A 3 -3.50 -17.01 11.66
CA ALA A 3 -2.65 -15.91 12.14
C ALA A 3 -1.15 -16.14 11.85
N ARG A 4 -0.69 -17.39 11.97
CA ARG A 4 0.71 -17.78 11.69
C ARG A 4 1.05 -17.65 10.21
N SER A 5 0.15 -18.05 9.32
CA SER A 5 0.32 -17.91 7.88
C SER A 5 0.31 -16.45 7.45
N ARG A 6 -0.55 -15.61 8.06
CA ARG A 6 -0.57 -14.15 7.80
C ARG A 6 0.75 -13.49 8.20
N LYS A 7 1.28 -13.79 9.40
CA LYS A 7 2.55 -13.19 9.85
C LYS A 7 3.72 -13.53 8.92
N LYS A 8 3.80 -14.78 8.44
CA LYS A 8 4.84 -15.22 7.49
C LYS A 8 4.70 -14.55 6.11
N PHE A 9 3.47 -14.28 5.68
CA PHE A 9 3.21 -13.53 4.44
C PHE A 9 3.67 -12.08 4.59
N LEU A 10 3.23 -11.40 5.65
CA LEU A 10 3.58 -10.00 5.90
C LEU A 10 5.08 -9.80 5.96
N SER A 11 5.84 -10.64 6.68
CA SER A 11 7.30 -10.50 6.81
C SER A 11 8.10 -10.64 5.51
N LYS A 12 7.45 -10.96 4.40
CA LYS A 12 8.06 -11.07 3.07
C LYS A 12 7.61 -9.97 2.11
N LEU A 13 6.74 -9.07 2.56
CA LEU A 13 6.04 -8.14 1.69
C LEU A 13 7.00 -7.15 1.03
N GLY A 14 8.01 -6.65 1.76
CA GLY A 14 9.06 -5.78 1.21
C GLY A 14 10.00 -6.45 0.19
N HIS A 15 9.92 -7.78 0.05
CA HIS A 15 10.71 -8.57 -0.90
C HIS A 15 9.82 -9.33 -1.89
N PHE A 16 8.53 -9.02 -1.95
CA PHE A 16 7.60 -9.68 -2.84
C PHE A 16 7.62 -9.01 -4.21
N ASP A 17 7.95 -9.79 -5.24
CA ASP A 17 8.06 -9.38 -6.64
C ASP A 17 7.05 -10.11 -7.54
N GLY A 18 6.16 -10.93 -6.98
CA GLY A 18 5.19 -11.73 -7.73
C GLY A 18 3.98 -10.95 -8.27
N PHE A 19 4.15 -9.67 -8.55
CA PHE A 19 3.13 -8.90 -9.28
C PHE A 19 3.23 -9.21 -10.78
N ASP A 20 2.10 -9.18 -11.47
CA ASP A 20 2.08 -9.31 -12.92
C ASP A 20 2.54 -7.99 -13.56
N ASP A 21 3.61 -8.03 -14.34
CA ASP A 21 4.24 -6.84 -14.96
C ASP A 21 3.27 -6.04 -15.84
N GLY A 22 2.28 -6.70 -16.44
CA GLY A 22 1.24 -6.05 -17.25
C GLY A 22 0.18 -5.29 -16.43
N SER A 23 0.18 -5.49 -15.12
CA SER A 23 -0.85 -4.99 -14.19
C SER A 23 -0.29 -4.03 -13.13
N VAL A 24 1.01 -3.70 -13.19
CA VAL A 24 1.66 -2.76 -12.27
C VAL A 24 2.28 -1.58 -13.01
N ILE A 25 2.22 -0.42 -12.37
CA ILE A 25 2.91 0.78 -12.81
C ILE A 25 4.03 1.04 -11.80
N GLU A 26 5.27 0.90 -12.24
CA GLU A 26 6.42 1.23 -11.41
C GLU A 26 6.49 2.75 -11.19
N ILE A 27 6.59 3.17 -9.93
CA ILE A 27 6.79 4.57 -9.57
C ILE A 27 8.29 4.85 -9.50
N ALA A 28 8.81 5.57 -10.50
CA ALA A 28 10.20 5.99 -10.55
C ALA A 28 10.64 6.67 -9.25
N SER A 29 11.90 6.46 -8.83
CA SER A 29 12.40 6.90 -7.51
C SER A 29 12.19 8.39 -7.22
N HIS A 30 12.29 9.25 -8.24
CA HIS A 30 12.08 10.71 -8.09
C HIS A 30 10.61 11.11 -7.90
N ASN A 31 9.67 10.19 -8.13
CA ASN A 31 8.23 10.37 -7.95
C ASN A 31 7.70 9.68 -6.69
N GLN A 32 8.58 9.11 -5.85
CA GLN A 32 8.20 8.45 -4.59
C GLN A 32 7.97 9.45 -3.45
N HIS A 33 7.37 10.61 -3.76
CA HIS A 33 6.96 11.61 -2.79
C HIS A 33 5.46 11.52 -2.55
N LEU A 34 5.02 11.85 -1.33
CA LEU A 34 3.62 11.73 -0.93
C LEU A 34 2.65 12.40 -1.90
N SER A 35 2.92 13.65 -2.30
CA SER A 35 2.05 14.39 -3.22
C SER A 35 1.96 13.70 -4.58
N SER A 36 3.10 13.33 -5.17
CA SER A 36 3.17 12.69 -6.48
C SER A 36 2.44 11.35 -6.52
N VAL A 37 2.60 10.52 -5.48
CA VAL A 37 1.92 9.23 -5.38
C VAL A 37 0.42 9.42 -5.16
N LEU A 38 0.03 10.35 -4.28
CA LEU A 38 -1.38 10.66 -4.01
C LEU A 38 -2.10 11.17 -5.26
N ASP A 39 -1.48 12.11 -5.98
CA ASP A 39 -2.04 12.67 -7.22
C ASP A 39 -2.17 11.60 -8.30
N SER A 40 -1.17 10.73 -8.44
CA SER A 40 -1.24 9.58 -9.36
C SER A 40 -2.40 8.65 -9.02
N LEU A 41 -2.54 8.26 -7.75
CA LEU A 41 -3.63 7.38 -7.30
C LEU A 41 -5.01 8.02 -7.50
N ARG A 42 -5.17 9.31 -7.16
CA ARG A 42 -6.41 10.07 -7.40
C ARG A 42 -6.74 10.21 -8.89
N GLY A 43 -5.72 10.41 -9.72
CA GLY A 43 -5.86 10.41 -11.19
C GLY A 43 -6.41 9.09 -11.74
N HIS A 44 -6.17 7.98 -11.04
CA HIS A 44 -6.72 6.64 -11.33
C HIS A 44 -8.04 6.35 -10.59
N GLY A 45 -8.64 7.34 -9.91
CA GLY A 45 -9.93 7.20 -9.24
C GLY A 45 -9.85 6.59 -7.84
N ALA A 46 -8.68 6.63 -7.18
CA ALA A 46 -8.57 6.16 -5.79
C ALA A 46 -9.47 6.99 -4.85
N PRO A 47 -10.25 6.32 -3.97
CA PRO A 47 -11.04 7.01 -2.94
C PRO A 47 -10.17 7.66 -1.86
N GLU A 48 -10.78 8.53 -1.05
CA GLU A 48 -10.12 9.15 0.11
C GLU A 48 -9.79 8.18 1.24
N GLN A 49 -10.49 7.03 1.30
CA GLN A 49 -10.26 5.97 2.27
C GLN A 49 -9.65 4.76 1.60
N CYS A 50 -8.72 4.10 2.27
CA CYS A 50 -8.04 2.91 1.79
C CYS A 50 -7.95 1.86 2.90
N TYR A 51 -7.73 0.61 2.50
CA TYR A 51 -7.39 -0.46 3.43
C TYR A 51 -5.91 -0.80 3.34
N VAL A 52 -5.25 -0.94 4.48
CA VAL A 52 -3.79 -1.11 4.55
C VAL A 52 -3.44 -2.51 5.03
N ILE A 53 -2.58 -3.19 4.26
CA ILE A 53 -1.94 -4.47 4.62
C ILE A 53 -0.45 -4.18 4.74
N SER A 54 0.10 -4.24 5.95
CA SER A 54 1.46 -3.79 6.21
C SER A 54 2.21 -4.73 7.14
N GLU A 55 3.52 -4.76 6.98
CA GLU A 55 4.44 -5.30 7.99
C GLU A 55 4.38 -4.54 9.32
N ASN A 56 4.07 -3.24 9.26
CA ASN A 56 3.91 -2.40 10.44
C ASN A 56 2.59 -2.75 11.15
N PRO A 57 2.61 -3.30 12.39
CA PRO A 57 1.39 -3.69 13.10
C PRO A 57 0.45 -2.52 13.39
N LYS A 58 0.95 -1.28 13.46
CA LYS A 58 0.14 -0.07 13.67
C LYS A 58 -0.66 0.32 12.42
N LEU A 59 -0.24 -0.16 11.25
CA LEU A 59 -0.87 0.12 9.97
C LEU A 59 -1.64 -1.08 9.41
N ASN A 60 -1.29 -2.29 9.82
CA ASN A 60 -1.83 -3.52 9.26
C ASN A 60 -3.32 -3.73 9.57
N ALA A 61 -4.06 -4.18 8.56
CA ALA A 61 -5.45 -4.61 8.65
C ALA A 61 -6.40 -3.51 9.15
N LYS A 62 -6.23 -2.28 8.65
CA LYS A 62 -7.09 -1.15 9.02
C LYS A 62 -7.51 -0.33 7.81
N GLU A 63 -8.68 0.27 7.91
CA GLU A 63 -9.11 1.36 7.04
C GLU A 63 -8.58 2.68 7.58
N MET A 64 -8.10 3.54 6.69
CA MET A 64 -7.65 4.88 7.04
C MET A 64 -7.66 5.83 5.84
N ILE A 65 -7.46 7.10 6.09
CA ILE A 65 -7.33 8.12 5.05
C ILE A 65 -6.10 7.80 4.19
N LEU A 66 -6.26 7.85 2.87
CA LEU A 66 -5.22 7.51 1.90
C LEU A 66 -3.95 8.36 2.08
N SER A 67 -4.10 9.67 2.28
CA SER A 67 -2.96 10.56 2.54
C SER A 67 -2.19 10.17 3.79
N ASP A 68 -2.90 9.80 4.87
CA ASP A 68 -2.27 9.38 6.12
C ASP A 68 -1.59 8.02 5.96
N ALA A 69 -2.18 7.10 5.18
CA ALA A 69 -1.53 5.83 4.86
C ALA A 69 -0.19 6.08 4.16
N LEU A 70 -0.19 6.87 3.08
CA LEU A 70 1.01 7.21 2.31
C LEU A 70 2.07 7.89 3.18
N ALA A 71 1.67 8.85 4.03
CA ALA A 71 2.58 9.56 4.95
C ALA A 71 3.29 8.62 5.92
N ASN A 72 2.62 7.54 6.31
CA ASN A 72 3.16 6.57 7.27
C ASN A 72 3.85 5.37 6.61
N THR A 73 3.90 5.29 5.28
CA THR A 73 4.50 4.15 4.55
C THR A 73 5.69 4.54 3.69
N ILE A 74 5.62 5.68 2.99
CA ILE A 74 6.67 6.10 2.07
C ILE A 74 7.97 6.36 2.86
N GLY A 75 9.08 5.76 2.42
CA GLY A 75 10.40 5.94 3.03
C GLY A 75 10.63 5.19 4.34
N MET A 76 9.65 4.40 4.82
CA MET A 76 9.73 3.75 6.14
C MET A 76 10.43 2.38 6.13
N GLY A 77 10.78 1.85 4.95
CA GLY A 77 11.62 0.65 4.81
C GLY A 77 10.91 -0.69 5.09
N PHE A 78 9.58 -0.71 5.09
CA PHE A 78 8.79 -1.94 5.24
C PHE A 78 7.76 -2.11 4.13
N GLY A 79 7.45 -3.37 3.77
CA GLY A 79 6.45 -3.67 2.76
C GLY A 79 5.04 -3.26 3.20
N THR A 80 4.31 -2.59 2.31
CA THR A 80 2.90 -2.23 2.50
C THR A 80 2.13 -2.31 1.19
N ILE A 81 0.95 -2.93 1.22
CA ILE A 81 -0.07 -2.86 0.17
C ILE A 81 -1.15 -1.91 0.65
N ILE A 82 -1.44 -0.89 -0.17
CA ILE A 82 -2.56 0.04 0.03
C ILE A 82 -3.64 -0.34 -0.99
N VAL A 83 -4.82 -0.67 -0.49
CA VAL A 83 -5.96 -1.11 -1.30
C VAL A 83 -6.94 0.05 -1.42
N CYS A 84 -7.04 0.60 -2.64
CA CYS A 84 -7.88 1.75 -2.99
C CYS A 84 -9.12 1.27 -3.77
N LEU A 85 -10.14 0.76 -3.09
CA LEU A 85 -11.36 0.26 -3.73
C LEU A 85 -12.49 1.27 -3.61
N ALA A 86 -12.84 1.93 -4.72
CA ALA A 86 -13.94 2.89 -4.76
C ALA A 86 -15.29 2.19 -4.47
N GLY A 87 -15.95 2.57 -3.36
CA GLY A 87 -17.27 2.07 -2.98
C GLY A 87 -17.33 0.60 -2.55
N ARG A 88 -16.18 -0.04 -2.28
CA ARG A 88 -16.07 -1.44 -1.86
C ARG A 88 -14.97 -1.59 -0.81
N LEU A 89 -15.21 -1.07 0.38
CA LEU A 89 -14.47 -1.46 1.58
C LEU A 89 -15.50 -1.96 2.59
#